data_AF-A0A2D7NDN4-F1
#
_entry.id   AF-A0A2D7NDN4-F1
#
_cell.length_a   1.000
_cell.length_b   1.000
_cell.length_c   1.000
_cell.angle_alpha   90.00
_cell.angle_beta   90.00
_cell.angle_gamma   90.00
#
_symmetry.space_group_name_H-M   'P 1'
#
loop_
_entity.id
_entity.type
_entity.pdbx_description
1 polymer ?
#
loop_
_entity_poly.entity_id
_entity_poly.type
_entity_poly.pdbx_seq_one_letter_code
_entity_poly.pdbx_strand_id
1 'polypeptide(L)'
;MNKFYLFVLTVLFSAEFKSERQYGIEQQLHAPCCWGGVIAEHDSQLAEMIKVLINNLIQDEFNIETFNNSLTLTYNNKNILEYSKNIIKKNMTDDEIINFFIGIHGERMRALPENKGLGWLTWKLPTFLLIFSLLIGFIIVHQFQNNVTENKQNIDQSKIKSVDEAMRKMGI
;
A
#
# COMPACT_ATOMS: atom_id res chain seq x y z
N MET A 1 22.64 43.16 21.81
CA MET A 1 22.17 41.76 21.88
C MET A 1 21.30 41.50 20.66
N ASN A 2 21.53 40.42 19.88
CA ASN A 2 20.64 39.82 18.85
C ASN A 2 21.24 39.41 17.48
N LYS A 3 22.56 39.27 17.32
CA LYS A 3 23.11 38.57 16.13
C LYS A 3 23.54 37.12 16.38
N PHE A 4 23.65 36.72 17.66
CA PHE A 4 24.07 35.36 18.02
C PHE A 4 22.93 34.34 17.91
N TYR A 5 21.70 34.72 18.28
CA TYR A 5 20.53 33.83 18.20
C TYR A 5 20.13 33.46 16.77
N LEU A 6 20.41 34.33 15.79
CA LEU A 6 20.08 34.06 14.39
C LEU A 6 20.96 32.94 13.79
N PHE A 7 22.19 32.77 14.31
CA PHE A 7 23.11 31.72 13.86
C PHE A 7 22.80 30.35 14.50
N VAL A 8 22.26 30.34 15.73
CA VAL A 8 21.88 29.10 16.43
C VAL A 8 20.65 28.45 15.80
N LEU A 9 19.74 29.22 15.18
CA LEU A 9 18.53 28.68 14.54
C LEU A 9 18.81 27.97 13.19
N THR A 10 19.88 28.37 12.47
CA THR A 10 20.26 27.75 11.19
C THR A 10 20.96 26.39 11.34
N VAL A 11 21.61 26.14 12.48
CA VAL A 11 22.34 24.87 12.72
C VAL A 11 21.39 23.71 13.07
N LEU A 12 20.16 24.02 13.51
CA LEU A 12 19.17 23.00 13.88
C LEU A 12 18.37 22.43 12.70
N PHE A 13 18.54 22.96 11.48
CA PHE A 13 17.83 22.48 10.28
C PHE A 13 18.63 21.49 9.42
N SER A 14 19.83 21.10 9.84
CA SER A 14 20.63 20.05 9.19
C SER A 14 20.17 18.62 9.55
N ALA A 15 18.88 18.42 9.84
CA ALA A 15 18.33 17.09 9.88
C ALA A 15 18.19 16.62 8.42
N GLU A 16 19.05 15.70 8.00
CA GLU A 16 18.99 15.04 6.70
C GLU A 16 17.73 14.18 6.66
N PHE A 17 16.61 14.78 6.27
CA PHE A 17 15.36 14.06 6.11
C PHE A 17 15.47 13.18 4.87
N LYS A 18 15.28 11.88 5.11
CA LYS A 18 15.13 10.87 4.07
C LYS A 18 14.09 11.30 3.05
N SER A 19 14.40 11.21 1.76
CA SER A 19 13.41 11.54 0.73
C SER A 19 12.23 10.57 0.80
N GLU A 20 11.02 11.06 0.48
CA GLU A 20 9.81 10.24 0.43
C GLU A 20 10.00 9.02 -0.48
N ARG A 21 10.68 9.23 -1.61
CA ARG A 21 11.06 8.18 -2.55
C ARG A 21 11.95 7.11 -1.92
N GLN A 22 12.99 7.52 -1.19
CA GLN A 22 13.87 6.57 -0.50
C GLN A 22 13.11 5.74 0.53
N TYR A 23 12.21 6.39 1.29
CA TYR A 23 11.36 5.71 2.27
C TYR A 23 10.42 4.70 1.59
N GLY A 24 9.77 5.08 0.50
CA GLY A 24 8.88 4.20 -0.26
C GLY A 24 9.57 2.95 -0.81
N ILE A 25 10.80 3.07 -1.31
CA ILE A 25 11.57 1.92 -1.80
C ILE A 25 11.98 1.00 -0.64
N GLU A 26 12.48 1.57 0.46
CA GLU A 26 12.94 0.77 1.59
C GLU A 26 11.79 0.03 2.30
N GLN A 27 10.60 0.63 2.38
CA GLN A 27 9.41 -0.04 2.93
C GLN A 27 8.97 -1.27 2.12
N GLN A 28 9.37 -1.36 0.84
CA GLN A 28 9.04 -2.50 -0.01
C GLN A 28 10.05 -3.66 0.10
N LEU A 29 11.14 -3.46 0.83
CA LEU A 29 12.22 -4.44 0.96
C LEU A 29 12.31 -4.93 2.40
N HIS A 30 12.22 -6.24 2.61
CA HIS A 30 12.59 -6.88 3.88
C HIS A 30 14.08 -6.77 4.14
N ALA A 31 14.43 -6.57 5.41
CA ALA A 31 15.82 -6.58 5.85
C ALA A 31 16.38 -8.01 5.77
N PRO A 32 17.44 -8.25 4.97
CA PRO A 32 17.91 -9.61 4.69
C PRO A 32 18.57 -10.31 5.88
N CYS A 33 18.85 -9.58 6.96
CA CYS A 33 19.40 -10.13 8.20
C CYS A 33 18.40 -11.00 8.98
N CYS A 34 17.09 -10.69 8.90
CA CYS A 34 16.07 -11.35 9.73
C CYS A 34 14.77 -11.69 8.98
N TRP A 35 14.49 -11.02 7.85
CA TRP A 35 13.22 -11.14 7.10
C TRP A 35 11.95 -10.76 7.89
N GLY A 36 12.09 -10.31 9.14
CA GLY A 36 10.96 -9.96 10.00
C GLY A 36 10.55 -8.49 9.96
N GLY A 37 11.43 -7.61 9.47
CA GLY A 37 11.19 -6.17 9.34
C GLY A 37 11.60 -5.66 7.95
N VAL A 38 11.27 -4.41 7.67
CA VAL A 38 11.63 -3.73 6.42
C VAL A 38 12.92 -2.92 6.57
N ILE A 39 13.68 -2.83 5.48
CA ILE A 39 14.38 -1.63 5.02
C ILE A 39 14.43 -0.45 6.00
N ALA A 40 13.34 0.30 5.90
CA ALA A 40 13.16 1.64 6.41
C ALA A 40 13.19 1.76 7.93
N GLU A 41 12.87 0.66 8.62
CA GLU A 41 12.68 0.63 10.09
C GLU A 41 13.74 -0.26 10.77
N HIS A 42 14.75 -0.69 10.02
CA HIS A 42 15.76 -1.60 10.52
C HIS A 42 17.15 -0.98 10.52
N ASP A 43 17.81 -1.00 11.68
CA ASP A 43 19.12 -0.35 11.88
C ASP A 43 20.27 -1.38 11.98
N SER A 44 20.19 -2.46 11.21
CA SER A 44 21.30 -3.42 11.11
C SER A 44 22.38 -2.87 10.19
N GLN A 45 23.64 -3.28 10.41
CA GLN A 45 24.76 -2.85 9.57
C GLN A 45 24.49 -3.06 8.07
N LEU A 46 23.95 -4.23 7.70
CA LEU A 46 23.59 -4.54 6.32
C LEU A 46 22.40 -3.71 5.82
N ALA A 47 21.38 -3.48 6.66
CA ALA A 47 20.26 -2.61 6.29
C ALA A 47 20.75 -1.19 6.00
N GLU A 48 21.57 -0.59 6.86
CA GLU A 48 22.17 0.73 6.65
C GLU A 48 22.96 0.82 5.35
N MET A 49 23.76 -0.21 5.06
CA MET A 49 24.52 -0.27 3.81
C MET A 49 23.58 -0.33 2.58
N ILE A 50 22.46 -1.05 2.68
CA ILE A 50 21.43 -1.04 1.62
C ILE A 50 20.74 0.32 1.53
N LYS A 51 20.45 1.03 2.64
CA LYS A 51 19.89 2.40 2.62
C LYS A 51 20.83 3.35 1.85
N VAL A 52 22.14 3.24 2.09
CA VAL A 52 23.15 4.01 1.34
C VAL A 52 23.17 3.65 -0.15
N LEU A 53 23.06 2.37 -0.50
CA LEU A 53 22.97 1.95 -1.90
C LEU A 53 21.72 2.51 -2.59
N ILE A 54 20.56 2.45 -1.93
CA ILE A 54 19.31 3.02 -2.46
C ILE A 54 19.47 4.53 -2.64
N ASN A 55 20.04 5.23 -1.66
CA ASN A 55 20.29 6.67 -1.77
C ASN A 55 21.16 7.00 -2.99
N ASN A 56 22.27 6.29 -3.19
CA ASN A 56 23.13 6.47 -4.37
C ASN A 56 22.37 6.27 -5.70
N LEU A 57 21.38 5.37 -5.74
CA LEU A 57 20.61 5.08 -6.96
C LEU A 57 19.53 6.14 -7.28
N ILE A 58 19.01 6.83 -6.27
CA ILE A 58 17.91 7.79 -6.44
C ILE A 58 18.37 9.25 -6.50
N GLN A 59 19.64 9.52 -6.21
CA GLN A 59 20.22 10.86 -6.28
C GLN A 59 20.11 11.45 -7.71
N ASP A 60 19.83 12.75 -7.79
CA ASP A 60 19.70 13.48 -9.06
C ASP A 60 20.96 13.34 -9.93
N GLU A 61 22.13 13.39 -9.28
CA GLU A 61 23.44 13.21 -9.88
C GLU A 61 23.96 11.78 -9.65
N PHE A 62 23.35 10.80 -10.33
CA PHE A 62 23.81 9.42 -10.27
C PHE A 62 25.27 9.25 -10.74
N ASN A 63 26.12 8.71 -9.86
CA ASN A 63 27.51 8.35 -10.15
C ASN A 63 27.74 6.83 -10.00
N ILE A 64 28.01 6.17 -11.12
CA ILE A 64 28.20 4.72 -11.20
C ILE A 64 29.44 4.23 -10.42
N GLU A 65 30.50 5.02 -10.33
CA GLU A 65 31.73 4.66 -9.61
C GLU A 65 31.48 4.68 -8.10
N THR A 66 30.86 5.75 -7.58
CA THR A 66 30.44 5.87 -6.17
C THR A 66 29.53 4.71 -5.78
N PHE A 67 28.57 4.38 -6.65
CA PHE A 67 27.68 3.25 -6.43
C PHE A 67 28.44 1.91 -6.40
N ASN A 68 29.31 1.64 -7.38
CA ASN A 68 30.08 0.40 -7.45
C ASN A 68 31.03 0.21 -6.27
N ASN A 69 31.63 1.29 -5.77
CA ASN A 69 32.46 1.27 -4.57
C ASN A 69 31.62 0.91 -3.35
N SER A 70 30.48 1.57 -3.17
CA SER A 70 29.53 1.29 -2.09
C SER A 70 29.00 -0.14 -2.14
N LEU A 71 28.71 -0.66 -3.35
CA LEU A 71 28.22 -2.02 -3.56
C LEU A 71 29.29 -3.06 -3.22
N THR A 72 30.54 -2.79 -3.61
CA THR A 72 31.69 -3.64 -3.29
C THR A 72 31.93 -3.69 -1.79
N LEU A 73 31.86 -2.55 -1.10
CA LEU A 73 31.92 -2.48 0.36
C LEU A 73 30.76 -3.24 1.02
N THR A 74 29.59 -3.26 0.36
CA THR A 74 28.39 -3.90 0.91
C THR A 74 28.41 -5.41 0.87
N TYR A 75 28.72 -5.97 -0.30
CA TYR A 75 28.59 -7.41 -0.51
C TYR A 75 29.93 -8.13 -0.62
N ASN A 76 31.03 -7.41 -0.89
CA ASN A 76 32.36 -7.97 -1.16
C ASN A 76 32.32 -9.20 -2.09
N ASN A 77 31.51 -9.12 -3.15
CA ASN A 77 31.21 -10.24 -4.03
C ASN A 77 31.28 -9.81 -5.49
N LYS A 78 32.21 -10.40 -6.23
CA LYS A 78 32.45 -10.09 -7.65
C LYS A 78 31.24 -10.38 -8.54
N ASN A 79 30.49 -11.45 -8.27
CA ASN A 79 29.33 -11.82 -9.08
C ASN A 79 28.21 -10.79 -8.94
N ILE A 80 28.03 -10.21 -7.75
CA ILE A 80 27.06 -9.14 -7.51
C ILE A 80 27.47 -7.85 -8.24
N LEU A 81 28.77 -7.53 -8.24
CA LEU A 81 29.30 -6.39 -8.99
C LEU A 81 29.16 -6.59 -10.52
N GLU A 82 29.35 -7.81 -11.01
CA GLU A 82 29.15 -8.12 -12.43
C GLU A 82 27.67 -8.07 -12.82
N TYR A 83 26.79 -8.58 -11.96
CA TYR A 83 25.35 -8.46 -12.09
C TYR A 83 24.90 -7.00 -12.14
N SER A 84 25.40 -6.14 -11.24
CA SER A 84 25.01 -4.73 -11.19
C SER A 84 25.39 -3.96 -12.45
N LYS A 85 26.54 -4.24 -13.06
CA LYS A 85 27.00 -3.58 -14.30
C LYS A 85 26.02 -3.70 -15.46
N ASN A 86 25.23 -4.78 -15.50
CA ASN A 86 24.29 -5.04 -16.58
C ASN A 86 22.91 -4.43 -16.35
N ILE A 87 22.62 -3.97 -15.13
CA ILE A 87 21.26 -3.60 -14.69
C ILE A 87 21.19 -2.15 -14.27
N ILE A 88 22.21 -1.68 -13.56
CA ILE A 88 22.23 -0.35 -12.99
C ILE A 88 22.45 0.69 -14.09
N LYS A 89 21.57 1.68 -14.12
CA LYS A 89 21.57 2.78 -15.07
C LYS A 89 21.10 4.06 -14.39
N LYS A 90 21.32 5.20 -15.04
CA LYS A 90 20.77 6.47 -14.58
C LYS A 90 19.24 6.46 -14.65
N ASN A 91 18.57 7.14 -13.71
CA ASN A 91 17.12 7.32 -13.66
C ASN A 91 16.32 6.01 -13.62
N MET A 92 16.78 5.03 -12.84
CA MET A 92 16.00 3.81 -12.61
C MET A 92 14.66 4.13 -11.95
N THR A 93 13.64 3.37 -12.31
CA THR A 93 12.34 3.40 -11.61
C THR A 93 12.44 2.68 -10.26
N ASP A 94 11.48 2.92 -9.39
CA ASP A 94 11.45 2.29 -8.06
C ASP A 94 11.35 0.76 -8.19
N ASP A 95 10.54 0.27 -9.14
CA ASP A 95 10.44 -1.16 -9.46
C ASP A 95 11.78 -1.74 -9.98
N GLU A 96 12.51 -1.02 -10.81
CA GLU A 96 13.83 -1.47 -11.28
C GLU A 96 14.84 -1.58 -10.12
N ILE A 97 14.82 -0.61 -9.20
CA ILE A 97 15.66 -0.63 -7.99
C ILE A 97 15.29 -1.81 -7.09
N ILE A 98 14.00 -2.00 -6.83
CA ILE A 98 13.50 -3.12 -6.01
C ILE A 98 13.91 -4.46 -6.63
N ASN A 99 13.71 -4.62 -7.94
CA ASN A 99 14.05 -5.85 -8.65
C ASN A 99 15.56 -6.14 -8.67
N PHE A 100 16.41 -5.11 -8.68
CA PHE A 100 17.85 -5.29 -8.52
C PHE A 100 18.20 -5.94 -7.17
N PHE A 101 17.62 -5.46 -6.07
CA PHE A 101 17.87 -6.03 -4.74
C PHE A 101 17.27 -7.45 -4.60
N ILE A 102 16.08 -7.69 -5.18
CA ILE A 102 15.49 -9.02 -5.28
C ILE A 102 16.40 -9.97 -6.06
N GLY A 103 17.03 -9.52 -7.14
CA GLY A 103 17.98 -10.34 -7.90
C GLY A 103 19.20 -10.78 -7.09
N ILE A 104 19.59 -10.01 -6.06
CA ILE A 104 20.69 -10.35 -5.14
C ILE A 104 20.22 -11.31 -4.04
N HIS A 105 19.06 -11.06 -3.44
CA HIS A 105 18.62 -11.68 -2.19
C HIS A 105 17.51 -12.73 -2.33
N GLY A 106 16.89 -12.79 -3.51
CA GLY A 106 15.72 -13.60 -3.84
C GLY A 106 14.39 -12.91 -3.50
N GLU A 107 13.29 -13.55 -3.93
CA GLU A 107 11.91 -13.04 -3.80
C GLU A 107 11.47 -12.74 -2.37
N ARG A 108 12.05 -13.44 -1.38
CA ARG A 108 11.77 -13.20 0.05
C ARG A 108 12.15 -11.79 0.53
N MET A 109 12.94 -11.05 -0.25
CA MET A 109 13.23 -9.65 0.02
C MET A 109 12.06 -8.73 -0.24
N ARG A 110 11.04 -9.15 -0.96
CA ARG A 110 9.87 -8.31 -1.19
C ARG A 110 8.96 -8.32 0.04
N ALA A 111 8.72 -7.16 0.63
CA ALA A 111 7.81 -7.01 1.78
C ALA A 111 6.32 -6.92 1.36
N LEU A 112 6.08 -6.46 0.13
CA LEU A 112 4.77 -6.37 -0.47
C LEU A 112 4.67 -7.31 -1.67
N PRO A 113 3.55 -8.00 -1.92
CA PRO A 113 3.42 -8.83 -3.10
C PRO A 113 3.53 -7.97 -4.37
N GLU A 114 4.18 -8.50 -5.41
CA GLU A 114 4.23 -7.83 -6.71
C GLU A 114 2.82 -7.56 -7.21
N ASN A 115 2.61 -6.42 -7.88
CA ASN A 115 1.31 -6.04 -8.45
C ASN A 115 0.88 -6.90 -9.66
N LYS A 116 1.50 -8.07 -9.87
CA LYS A 116 1.19 -9.02 -10.95
C LYS A 116 0.58 -10.30 -10.38
N GLY A 117 -0.26 -10.97 -11.17
CA GLY A 117 -0.92 -12.22 -10.74
C GLY A 117 -1.79 -12.02 -9.51
N LEU A 118 -1.69 -12.87 -8.49
CA LEU A 118 -2.56 -12.79 -7.30
C LEU A 118 -2.43 -11.46 -6.51
N GLY A 119 -1.31 -10.73 -6.63
CA GLY A 119 -1.15 -9.44 -5.96
C GLY A 119 -2.09 -8.35 -6.45
N TRP A 120 -2.54 -8.39 -7.71
CA TRP A 120 -3.54 -7.45 -8.22
C TRP A 120 -4.88 -7.60 -7.46
N LEU A 121 -5.23 -8.84 -7.10
CA LEU A 121 -6.46 -9.14 -6.38
C LEU A 121 -6.42 -8.56 -4.97
N THR A 122 -5.28 -8.65 -4.27
CA THR A 122 -5.09 -8.12 -2.91
C THR A 122 -5.43 -6.64 -2.81
N TRP A 123 -5.12 -5.85 -3.85
CA TRP A 123 -5.40 -4.41 -3.86
C TRP A 123 -6.83 -4.04 -4.28
N LYS A 124 -7.47 -4.86 -5.13
CA LYS A 124 -8.81 -4.58 -5.67
C LYS A 124 -9.94 -5.26 -4.90
N LEU A 125 -9.65 -6.34 -4.17
CA LEU A 125 -10.62 -7.13 -3.44
C LEU A 125 -11.37 -6.32 -2.36
N PRO A 126 -10.72 -5.47 -1.53
CA PRO A 126 -11.44 -4.70 -0.51
C PRO A 126 -12.50 -3.78 -1.10
N THR A 127 -12.15 -3.04 -2.16
CA THR A 127 -13.09 -2.15 -2.86
C THR A 127 -14.22 -2.93 -3.51
N PHE A 128 -13.92 -4.07 -4.13
CA PHE A 128 -14.94 -4.93 -4.74
C PHE A 128 -15.94 -5.47 -3.70
N LEU A 129 -15.45 -5.97 -2.55
CA LEU A 129 -16.30 -6.44 -1.46
C LEU A 129 -17.19 -5.32 -0.91
N LEU A 130 -16.66 -4.10 -0.80
CA LEU A 130 -17.42 -2.94 -0.33
C LEU A 130 -18.58 -2.63 -1.29
N ILE A 131 -18.30 -2.56 -2.60
CA ILE A 131 -19.33 -2.32 -3.62
C ILE A 131 -20.37 -3.44 -3.62
N PHE A 132 -19.92 -4.70 -3.57
CA PHE A 132 -20.81 -5.86 -3.57
C PHE A 132 -21.72 -5.89 -2.32
N SER A 133 -21.17 -5.56 -1.16
CA SER A 133 -21.91 -5.43 0.09
C SER A 133 -22.98 -4.34 0.02
N LEU A 134 -22.66 -3.18 -0.53
CA LEU A 134 -23.62 -2.09 -0.72
C LEU A 134 -24.75 -2.48 -1.69
N LEU A 135 -24.42 -3.16 -2.79
CA LEU A 135 -25.42 -3.63 -3.75
C LEU A 135 -26.38 -4.64 -3.12
N ILE A 136 -25.87 -5.62 -2.38
CA ILE A 136 -26.71 -6.60 -1.67
C ILE A 136 -27.59 -5.89 -0.63
N GLY A 137 -27.02 -4.99 0.17
CA GLY A 137 -27.77 -4.24 1.17
C GLY A 137 -28.90 -3.42 0.53
N PHE A 138 -28.62 -2.76 -0.59
CA PHE A 138 -29.61 -2.01 -1.35
C PHE A 138 -30.77 -2.91 -1.83
N ILE A 139 -30.46 -4.09 -2.40
CA ILE A 139 -31.47 -5.05 -2.86
C ILE A 139 -32.35 -5.51 -1.69
N ILE A 140 -31.75 -5.85 -0.54
CA ILE A 140 -32.48 -6.30 0.66
C ILE A 140 -33.44 -5.22 1.16
N VAL A 141 -32.96 -3.97 1.27
CA VAL A 141 -33.79 -2.84 1.72
C VAL A 141 -34.96 -2.62 0.76
N HIS A 142 -34.71 -2.65 -0.55
CA HIS A 142 -35.76 -2.45 -1.54
C HIS A 142 -36.79 -3.58 -1.54
N GLN A 143 -36.36 -4.84 -1.39
CA GLN A 143 -37.27 -5.97 -1.24
C GLN A 143 -38.12 -5.85 0.03
N PHE A 144 -37.51 -5.45 1.15
CA PHE A 144 -38.23 -5.25 2.41
C PHE A 144 -39.30 -4.16 2.33
N GLN A 145 -38.97 -3.01 1.73
CA GLN A 145 -39.93 -1.91 1.56
C GLN A 145 -41.12 -2.29 0.67
N ASN A 146 -40.87 -3.03 -0.41
CA ASN A 146 -41.94 -3.54 -1.28
C ASN A 146 -42.87 -4.50 -0.52
N ASN A 147 -42.29 -5.46 0.22
CA ASN A 147 -43.06 -6.44 1.00
C ASN A 147 -43.94 -5.77 2.09
N VAL A 148 -43.44 -4.72 2.74
CA VAL A 148 -44.21 -3.95 3.74
C VAL A 148 -45.41 -3.24 3.08
N THR A 149 -45.20 -2.68 1.89
CA THR A 149 -46.25 -1.96 1.15
C THR A 149 -47.36 -2.91 0.70
N GLU A 150 -47.02 -4.06 0.12
CA GLU A 150 -47.97 -5.09 -0.30
C GLU A 150 -48.78 -5.65 0.88
N ASN A 151 -48.11 -5.92 2.01
CA ASN A 151 -48.77 -6.45 3.20
C ASN A 151 -49.77 -5.43 3.80
N LYS A 152 -49.40 -4.14 3.83
CA LYS A 152 -50.31 -3.08 4.30
C LYS A 152 -51.57 -2.97 3.43
N GLN A 153 -51.44 -3.10 2.11
CA GLN A 153 -52.58 -3.09 1.19
C GLN A 153 -53.49 -4.30 1.40
N ASN A 154 -52.93 -5.50 1.60
CA ASN A 154 -53.71 -6.70 1.89
C ASN A 154 -54.48 -6.60 3.21
N ILE A 155 -53.87 -6.04 4.27
CA ILE A 155 -54.53 -5.80 5.56
C ILE A 155 -55.70 -4.83 5.39
N ASP A 156 -55.51 -3.71 4.69
CA ASP A 156 -56.57 -2.72 4.47
C ASP A 156 -57.75 -3.31 3.67
N GLN A 157 -57.47 -4.04 2.60
CA GLN A 157 -58.50 -4.74 1.83
C GLN A 157 -59.25 -5.80 2.66
N SER A 158 -58.54 -6.55 3.51
CA SER A 158 -59.19 -7.53 4.40
C SER A 158 -60.13 -6.87 5.41
N LYS A 159 -59.77 -5.67 5.88
CA LYS A 159 -60.55 -4.89 6.85
C LYS A 159 -61.80 -4.30 6.21
N ILE A 160 -61.69 -3.81 4.98
CA ILE A 160 -62.86 -3.35 4.22
C ILE A 160 -63.84 -4.51 4.00
N LYS A 161 -63.35 -5.67 3.53
CA LYS A 161 -64.19 -6.86 3.32
C LYS A 161 -64.90 -7.33 4.58
N SER A 162 -64.22 -7.28 5.74
CA SER A 162 -64.83 -7.71 7.01
C SER A 162 -65.91 -6.74 7.52
N VAL A 163 -65.73 -5.43 7.28
CA VAL A 163 -66.76 -4.42 7.57
C VAL A 163 -67.97 -4.59 6.66
N ASP A 164 -67.76 -4.76 5.35
CA ASP A 164 -68.84 -4.98 4.38
C ASP A 164 -69.67 -6.24 4.74
N GLU A 165 -68.99 -7.32 5.13
CA GLU A 165 -69.67 -8.54 5.56
C GLU A 165 -70.47 -8.34 6.86
N ALA A 166 -69.97 -7.54 7.79
CA ALA A 166 -70.68 -7.19 9.02
C ALA A 166 -71.92 -6.32 8.76
N MET A 167 -71.82 -5.32 7.87
CA MET A 167 -72.95 -4.47 7.48
C MET A 167 -74.07 -5.31 6.82
N ARG A 168 -73.67 -6.20 5.90
CA ARG A 168 -74.60 -7.13 5.24
C ARG A 168 -75.33 -8.07 6.22
N LYS A 169 -74.66 -8.51 7.30
CA LYS A 169 -75.28 -9.33 8.37
C LYS A 169 -76.26 -8.54 9.24
N MET A 170 -76.10 -7.23 9.35
CA MET A 170 -76.99 -6.35 10.13
C MET A 170 -78.19 -5.82 9.33
N GLY A 171 -78.32 -6.19 8.05
CA GLY A 171 -79.43 -5.77 7.20
C GLY A 171 -79.37 -4.29 6.78
N ILE A 172 -78.17 -3.71 6.81
CA ILE A 172 -77.85 -2.38 6.28
C ILE A 172 -77.24 -2.54 4.89
#